data_AF-Q2FM31-F1
#
_entry.id   AF-Q2FM31-F1
#
_cell.length_a   1.000
_cell.length_b   1.000
_cell.length_c   1.000
_cell.angle_alpha   90.00
_cell.angle_beta   90.00
_cell.angle_gamma   90.00
#
_symmetry.space_group_name_H-M   'P 1'
#
loop_
_entity.id
_entity.type
_entity.pdbx_description
1 polymer ?
#
loop_
_entity_poly.entity_id
_entity_poly.type
_entity_poly.pdbx_seq_one_letter_code
_entity_poly.pdbx_strand_id
1 'polypeptide(L)'
;MGFTVTSVKETPPVRYEKVGRLIPGDGDTFRMMLDGTGEIGVIPMADILLLFGGIAPDGLSLSESGNRVIVTGASGEEYVVLTRQVRGMIRDWPKKKAALFIEK
;
A
#
# COMPACT_ATOMS: atom_id res chain seq x y z
N MET A 1 25.55 -10.47 -27.05
CA MET A 1 25.69 -9.23 -26.27
C MET A 1 25.49 -9.59 -24.81
N GLY A 2 26.46 -9.28 -23.94
CA GLY A 2 26.35 -9.49 -22.49
C GLY A 2 26.14 -8.16 -21.78
N PHE A 3 25.43 -8.17 -20.66
CA PHE A 3 25.28 -7.01 -19.79
C PHE A 3 26.38 -7.04 -18.72
N THR A 4 26.93 -5.87 -18.41
CA THR A 4 27.87 -5.70 -17.30
C THR A 4 27.10 -5.15 -16.11
N VAL A 5 27.03 -5.92 -15.02
CA VAL A 5 26.46 -5.45 -13.75
C VAL A 5 27.48 -4.52 -13.10
N THR A 6 27.14 -3.23 -13.00
CA THR A 6 28.05 -2.20 -12.44
C THR A 6 27.88 -2.00 -10.94
N SER A 7 26.80 -2.51 -10.35
CA SER A 7 26.55 -2.47 -8.91
C SER A 7 25.53 -3.53 -8.51
N VAL A 8 25.82 -4.26 -7.43
CA VAL A 8 24.89 -5.14 -6.75
C VAL A 8 24.74 -4.60 -5.33
N LYS A 9 23.56 -4.11 -4.97
CA LYS A 9 23.25 -3.72 -3.60
C LYS A 9 22.76 -4.98 -2.88
N GLU A 10 23.57 -5.53 -1.99
CA GLU A 10 23.11 -6.57 -1.06
C GLU A 10 22.07 -5.96 -0.12
N THR A 11 20.80 -6.07 -0.49
CA THR A 11 19.69 -5.75 0.40
C THR A 11 19.20 -7.06 0.98
N PRO A 12 19.23 -7.25 2.30
CA PRO A 12 18.69 -8.46 2.91
C PRO A 12 17.22 -8.61 2.48
N PRO A 13 16.75 -9.85 2.25
CA PRO A 13 15.38 -10.08 1.82
C PRO A 13 14.42 -9.63 2.92
N VAL A 14 13.68 -8.56 2.65
CA VAL A 14 12.62 -8.08 3.52
C VAL A 14 11.43 -9.03 3.43
N ARG A 15 10.96 -9.55 4.57
CA ARG A 15 9.84 -10.48 4.62
C ARG A 15 8.56 -9.73 4.94
N TYR A 16 7.55 -9.94 4.12
CA TYR A 16 6.21 -9.39 4.34
C TYR A 16 5.24 -10.48 4.78
N GLU A 17 4.45 -10.18 5.79
CA GLU A 17 3.36 -11.03 6.28
C GLU A 17 2.02 -10.37 5.97
N LYS A 18 1.11 -11.10 5.32
CA LYS A 18 -0.22 -10.58 5.03
C LYS A 18 -1.05 -10.60 6.31
N VAL A 19 -1.56 -9.43 6.69
CA VAL A 19 -2.35 -9.24 7.93
C VAL A 19 -3.77 -8.78 7.68
N GLY A 20 -4.10 -8.39 6.45
CA GLY A 20 -5.41 -7.80 6.18
C GLY A 20 -5.67 -7.47 4.73
N ARG A 21 -6.58 -6.52 4.51
CA ARG A 21 -7.03 -6.07 3.19
C ARG A 21 -7.39 -4.59 3.20
N LEU A 22 -7.13 -3.90 2.09
CA LEU A 22 -7.91 -2.72 1.72
C LEU A 22 -9.17 -3.18 0.99
N ILE A 23 -10.32 -2.68 1.42
CA ILE A 23 -11.61 -2.91 0.77
C ILE A 23 -12.26 -1.58 0.38
N PRO A 24 -13.10 -1.56 -0.66
CA PRO A 24 -13.92 -0.39 -0.96
C PRO A 24 -14.90 -0.11 0.18
N GLY A 25 -14.95 1.15 0.60
CA GLY A 25 -15.92 1.70 1.55
C GLY A 25 -16.88 2.68 0.88
N ASP A 26 -17.71 3.31 1.71
CA ASP A 26 -18.65 4.33 1.26
C ASP A 26 -17.93 5.65 0.93
N GLY A 27 -18.49 6.45 0.03
CA GLY A 27 -17.98 7.79 -0.29
C GLY A 27 -16.56 7.81 -0.84
N ASP A 28 -16.21 6.87 -1.73
CA ASP A 28 -14.89 6.74 -2.35
C ASP A 28 -13.74 6.67 -1.32
N THR A 29 -13.93 5.82 -0.32
CA THR A 29 -12.92 5.54 0.70
C THR A 29 -12.39 4.12 0.61
N PHE A 30 -11.11 3.93 0.94
CA PHE A 30 -10.51 2.63 1.19
C PHE A 30 -10.60 2.34 2.69
N ARG A 31 -11.27 1.25 3.06
CA ARG A 31 -11.29 0.77 4.45
C ARG A 31 -10.13 -0.19 4.66
N MET A 32 -9.32 0.08 5.67
CA MET A 32 -8.24 -0.79 6.12
C MET A 32 -8.80 -1.82 7.08
N MET A 33 -8.77 -3.09 6.68
CA MET A 33 -9.31 -4.20 7.47
C MET A 33 -8.17 -5.13 7.88
N LEU A 34 -7.96 -5.31 9.18
CA LEU A 34 -7.11 -6.39 9.71
C LEU A 34 -7.93 -7.67 9.83
N ASP A 35 -7.34 -8.78 9.38
CA ASP A 35 -7.94 -10.11 9.54
C ASP A 35 -7.95 -10.45 11.04
N GLY A 36 -9.14 -10.60 11.63
CA GLY A 36 -9.35 -10.90 13.05
C GLY A 36 -9.65 -9.70 13.96
N THR A 37 -9.23 -8.49 13.58
CA THR A 37 -9.48 -7.26 14.36
C THR A 37 -10.63 -6.41 13.80
N GLY A 38 -10.80 -6.40 12.47
CA GLY A 38 -11.81 -5.57 11.81
C GLY A 38 -11.22 -4.30 11.21
N GLU A 39 -12.03 -3.24 11.13
CA GLU A 39 -11.59 -1.96 10.56
C GLU A 39 -10.63 -1.24 11.50
N ILE A 40 -9.51 -0.78 10.94
CA ILE A 40 -8.46 -0.06 11.68
C ILE A 40 -8.20 1.34 11.12
N GLY A 41 -8.83 1.70 10.00
CA GLY A 41 -8.61 2.99 9.37
C GLY A 41 -9.38 3.14 8.07
N VAL A 42 -9.49 4.39 7.62
CA VAL A 42 -10.16 4.78 6.39
C VAL A 42 -9.28 5.78 5.67
N ILE A 43 -9.05 5.55 4.37
CA ILE A 43 -8.23 6.40 3.52
C ILE A 43 -9.11 6.96 2.40
N PRO A 44 -9.24 8.29 2.25
CA PRO A 44 -9.90 8.88 1.10
C PRO A 44 -9.24 8.47 -0.22
N MET A 45 -10.02 8.19 -1.27
CA MET A 45 -9.46 7.90 -2.59
C MET A 45 -8.66 9.09 -3.14
N ALA A 46 -9.09 10.31 -2.82
CA ALA A 46 -8.37 11.54 -3.18
C ALA A 46 -6.92 11.51 -2.69
N ASP A 47 -6.67 11.05 -1.45
CA ASP A 47 -5.34 11.00 -0.86
C ASP A 47 -4.42 10.01 -1.59
N ILE A 48 -4.97 8.85 -1.99
CA ILE A 48 -4.25 7.88 -2.82
C ILE A 48 -3.93 8.45 -4.21
N LEU A 49 -4.84 9.22 -4.80
CA LEU A 49 -4.61 9.87 -6.09
C LEU A 49 -3.55 10.97 -5.99
N LEU A 50 -3.57 11.77 -4.93
CA LEU A 50 -2.53 12.76 -4.61
C LEU A 50 -1.16 12.08 -4.45
N LEU A 51 -1.11 10.97 -3.71
CA LEU A 51 0.10 10.17 -3.53
C LEU A 51 0.66 9.71 -4.87
N PHE A 52 -0.17 9.19 -5.77
CA PHE A 52 0.25 8.80 -7.11
C PHE A 52 0.58 9.98 -8.03
N GLY A 53 0.11 11.19 -7.70
CA GLY A 53 0.51 12.45 -8.31
C GLY A 53 1.80 13.05 -7.75
N GLY A 54 2.42 12.41 -6.74
CA GLY A 54 3.69 12.84 -6.15
C GLY A 54 3.56 13.74 -4.92
N ILE A 55 2.35 13.95 -4.41
CA ILE A 55 2.10 14.67 -3.15
C ILE A 55 1.80 13.63 -2.09
N ALA A 56 2.65 13.48 -1.07
CA ALA A 56 2.43 12.52 0.01
C ALA A 56 1.53 13.13 1.10
N PRO A 57 0.26 12.69 1.26
CA PRO A 57 -0.57 13.10 2.38
C PRO A 57 -0.07 12.49 3.69
N ASP A 58 -0.51 13.05 4.81
CA ASP A 58 -0.14 12.53 6.13
C ASP A 58 -0.53 11.05 6.30
N GLY A 59 0.39 10.25 6.83
CA GLY A 59 0.20 8.82 7.02
C GLY A 59 0.25 7.98 5.73
N LEU A 60 0.64 8.57 4.60
CA LEU A 60 0.81 7.87 3.33
C LEU A 60 2.15 8.20 2.68
N SER A 61 2.85 7.18 2.21
CA SER A 61 4.04 7.37 1.39
C SER A 61 4.20 6.26 0.35
N LEU A 62 5.08 6.48 -0.62
CA LEU A 62 5.52 5.43 -1.55
C LEU A 62 6.89 4.93 -1.11
N SER A 63 7.11 3.62 -1.22
CA SER A 63 8.47 3.08 -1.09
C SER A 63 9.39 3.68 -2.15
N GLU A 64 10.71 3.63 -1.94
CA GLU A 64 11.74 4.16 -2.87
C GLU A 64 11.52 3.72 -4.34
N SER A 65 11.12 2.47 -4.58
CA SER A 65 10.86 1.94 -5.92
C SER A 65 9.46 2.25 -6.48
N GLY A 66 8.60 2.95 -5.73
CA GLY A 66 7.21 3.27 -6.08
C GLY A 66 6.25 2.07 -6.15
N ASN A 67 6.73 0.85 -5.87
CA ASN A 67 5.95 -0.37 -6.05
C ASN A 67 5.03 -0.71 -4.86
N ARG A 68 5.22 -0.02 -3.74
CA ARG A 68 4.44 -0.16 -2.50
C ARG A 68 3.94 1.21 -2.04
N VAL A 69 2.71 1.20 -1.55
CA VAL A 69 2.13 2.25 -0.72
C VAL A 69 2.35 1.84 0.73
N ILE A 70 2.95 2.73 1.51
CA ILE A 70 3.11 2.60 2.96
C ILE A 70 2.00 3.43 3.59
N VAL A 71 1.28 2.84 4.52
CA VAL A 71 0.17 3.45 5.23
C VAL A 71 0.45 3.38 6.72
N THR A 72 0.46 4.52 7.38
CA THR A 72 0.59 4.61 8.84
C THR A 72 -0.80 4.46 9.47
N GLY A 73 -0.95 3.45 10.32
CA GLY A 73 -2.15 3.24 11.12
C GLY A 73 -2.27 4.24 12.26
N ALA A 74 -3.42 4.23 12.94
CA ALA A 74 -3.75 5.23 13.95
C ALA A 74 -2.82 5.20 15.18
N SER A 75 -2.16 4.06 15.47
CA SER A 75 -1.22 3.94 16.58
C SER A 75 0.25 4.03 16.15
N GLY A 76 0.51 4.46 14.91
CA GLY A 76 1.86 4.65 14.35
C GLY A 76 2.47 3.41 13.69
N GLU A 77 1.74 2.29 13.66
CA GLU A 77 2.16 1.09 12.95
C GLU A 77 2.17 1.29 11.43
N GLU A 78 3.13 0.66 10.72
CA GLU A 78 3.21 0.75 9.27
C GLU A 78 2.65 -0.49 8.60
N TYR A 79 1.77 -0.24 7.63
CA TYR A 79 1.23 -1.24 6.75
C TYR A 79 1.66 -1.01 5.31
N VAL A 80 1.77 -2.09 4.56
CA VAL A 80 2.23 -2.07 3.18
C VAL A 80 1.14 -2.63 2.27
N VAL A 81 0.92 -1.96 1.15
CA VAL A 81 0.01 -2.39 0.08
C VAL A 81 0.72 -2.27 -1.26
N LEU A 82 0.50 -3.22 -2.16
CA LEU A 82 1.09 -3.16 -3.49
C LEU A 82 0.41 -2.08 -4.35
N THR A 83 1.20 -1.14 -4.88
CA THR A 83 0.72 -0.07 -5.77
C THR A 83 -0.11 -0.61 -6.94
N ARG A 84 0.29 -1.75 -7.51
CA ARG A 84 -0.46 -2.42 -8.58
C ARG A 84 -1.87 -2.84 -8.16
N GLN A 85 -2.04 -3.32 -6.93
CA GLN A 85 -3.34 -3.73 -6.42
C GLN A 85 -4.23 -2.51 -6.16
N VAL A 86 -3.68 -1.45 -5.56
CA VAL A 86 -4.40 -0.19 -5.32
C VAL A 86 -4.88 0.43 -6.63
N ARG A 87 -4.01 0.51 -7.65
CA ARG A 87 -4.41 0.96 -9.00
C ARG A 87 -5.49 0.08 -9.62
N GLY A 88 -5.39 -1.23 -9.40
CA GLY A 88 -6.43 -2.18 -9.82
C GLY A 88 -7.76 -1.95 -9.12
N MET A 89 -7.75 -1.59 -7.82
CA MET A 89 -8.96 -1.20 -7.09
C MET A 89 -9.60 0.05 -7.69
N ILE A 90 -8.82 1.11 -7.92
CA ILE A 90 -9.33 2.37 -8.49
C ILE A 90 -9.92 2.13 -9.88
N ARG A 91 -9.20 1.42 -10.75
CA ARG A 91 -9.65 1.18 -12.13
C ARG A 91 -10.96 0.39 -12.19
N ASP A 92 -11.11 -0.61 -11.33
CA ASP A 92 -12.24 -1.56 -11.35
C ASP A 92 -13.18 -1.34 -10.14
N TRP A 93 -13.24 -0.11 -9.61
CA TRP A 93 -13.99 0.24 -8.41
C TRP A 93 -15.50 -0.04 -8.56
N PRO A 94 -16.23 -0.47 -7.51
CA PRO A 94 -15.78 -0.90 -6.18
C PRO A 94 -15.64 -2.43 -6.08
N LYS A 95 -15.11 -3.11 -7.11
CA LYS A 95 -15.17 -4.58 -7.20
C LYS A 95 -13.96 -5.32 -6.63
N LYS A 96 -12.81 -4.64 -6.55
CA LYS A 96 -11.53 -5.25 -6.17
C LYS A 96 -11.11 -4.88 -4.76
N LYS A 97 -10.20 -5.70 -4.21
CA LYS A 97 -9.57 -5.55 -2.89
C LYS A 97 -8.06 -5.65 -3.05
N ALA A 98 -7.31 -5.06 -2.14
CA ALA A 98 -5.85 -5.20 -2.08
C ALA A 98 -5.46 -5.92 -0.78
N ALA A 99 -4.33 -6.63 -0.80
CA ALA A 99 -3.81 -7.25 0.42
C ALA A 99 -3.00 -6.23 1.23
N LEU A 100 -3.17 -6.26 2.55
CA LEU A 100 -2.45 -5.44 3.51
C LEU A 100 -1.38 -6.30 4.18
N PHE A 101 -0.16 -5.78 4.28
CA PHE A 101 1.01 -6.49 4.80
C PHE A 101 1.69 -5.70 5.91
N ILE A 102 2.47 -6.38 6.75
CA ILE A 102 3.47 -5.79 7.63
C ILE A 102 4.86 -6.32 7.27
N GLU A 103 5.88 -5.51 7.53
CA GLU A 103 7.27 -5.93 7.49
C GLU A 103 7.59 -6.75 8.74
N LYS A 104 8.34 -7.84 8.60
CA LYS A 104 8.69 -8.78 9.66
C LYS A 104 10.20 -8.86 9.88
#